data_AF-A0A1I8GFK6-F1
#
_entry.id   AF-A0A1I8GFK6-F1
#
_cell.length_a   1.000
_cell.length_b   1.000
_cell.length_c   1.000
_cell.angle_alpha   90.00
_cell.angle_beta   90.00
_cell.angle_gamma   90.00
#
_symmetry.space_group_name_H-M   'P 1'
#
loop_
_entity.id
_entity.type
_entity.pdbx_description
1 polymer ?
#
loop_
_entity_poly.entity_id
_entity_poly.type
_entity_poly.pdbx_seq_one_letter_code
_entity_poly.pdbx_strand_id
1 'polypeptide(L)'
;MFYTSPQVKFISTVASAVVFLLLFSFVTLVTLKHPNEATEEEPQPSVLEFVLIGWMVSLIAEEIRQIFDRNKVSALEKLKDWFAHAWDVFDLVLNLMMISCILVRVFVTEEYFVWVRMTYALTLTMFYIRFMQFYLIHQTLGPKVVMVTRMINDTVFFFAILVVFLLAYGVAAQALLYPNSPLSWKLIKDVVYLPYWQMYGELQLGDILADDDKVSPDSPPIMPSNVTGRGFEGGGEGEESEAVHSPLVIVLFAFYMLITNVLLLNLLIAMFQHTFDLVQESSRKVWAYSRYQLIFEFHHRPFLCHPLTVLCHIANVLERLWRAACGRKAPTRDAFMVDYDSRTQRMLGAFVQQGTDKYLTARRSDQTTRRTTEEDNWLLALERLDDVKYQVEHLESRLTASSRRKLTGIALQLESRSNTRLQLQKRQPDGPEAAEAEAEPAGPSIGDLSSRLQGVEAKLADIMQAVESLSSSLSSRRRGGSRKSKRKTRRSRADEREEGEEAEAART
;
A
#
# COMPACT_ATOMS: atom_id res chain seq x y z
N MET A 1 -14.07 -34.04 -23.03
CA MET A 1 -12.91 -33.21 -22.67
C MET A 1 -13.17 -31.70 -22.75
N PHE A 2 -13.93 -31.19 -23.73
CA PHE A 2 -14.18 -29.74 -23.84
C PHE A 2 -14.94 -29.15 -22.64
N TYR A 3 -16.12 -29.70 -22.30
CA TYR A 3 -16.94 -29.24 -21.15
C TYR A 3 -16.36 -29.53 -19.77
N THR A 4 -15.34 -30.39 -19.70
CA THR A 4 -14.61 -30.68 -18.45
C THR A 4 -13.48 -29.69 -18.20
N SER A 5 -13.13 -28.84 -19.17
CA SER A 5 -12.10 -27.81 -19.03
C SER A 5 -12.52 -26.70 -18.05
N PRO A 6 -11.67 -26.30 -17.11
CA PRO A 6 -12.00 -25.27 -16.11
C PRO A 6 -12.29 -23.90 -16.75
N GLN A 7 -11.69 -23.61 -17.92
CA GLN A 7 -11.97 -22.35 -18.63
C GLN A 7 -13.40 -22.28 -19.16
N VAL A 8 -13.90 -23.40 -19.72
CA VAL A 8 -15.28 -23.47 -20.23
C VAL A 8 -16.27 -23.41 -19.07
N LYS A 9 -15.98 -24.10 -17.96
CA LYS A 9 -16.78 -24.02 -16.72
C LYS A 9 -16.85 -22.59 -16.20
N PHE A 10 -15.71 -21.88 -16.18
CA PHE A 10 -15.64 -20.49 -15.76
C PHE A 10 -16.49 -19.58 -16.65
N ILE A 11 -16.32 -19.63 -17.98
CA ILE A 11 -17.08 -18.80 -18.91
C ILE A 11 -18.58 -19.07 -18.80
N SER A 12 -18.98 -20.34 -18.71
CA SER A 12 -20.37 -20.74 -18.47
C SER A 12 -20.90 -20.18 -17.15
N THR A 13 -20.05 -20.15 -16.11
CA THR A 13 -20.39 -19.57 -14.80
C THR A 13 -20.61 -18.08 -14.85
N VAL A 14 -19.73 -17.35 -15.54
CA VAL A 14 -19.88 -15.91 -15.75
C VAL A 14 -21.13 -15.61 -16.57
N ALA A 15 -21.36 -16.33 -17.67
CA ALA A 15 -22.53 -16.13 -18.53
C ALA A 15 -23.84 -16.34 -17.75
N SER A 16 -23.93 -17.42 -16.98
CA SER A 16 -25.06 -17.70 -16.11
C SER A 16 -25.26 -16.67 -15.00
N ALA A 17 -24.17 -16.16 -14.40
CA ALA A 17 -24.24 -15.08 -13.42
C ALA A 17 -24.75 -13.77 -14.05
N VAL A 18 -24.35 -13.44 -15.29
CA VAL A 18 -24.91 -12.30 -16.03
C VAL A 18 -26.40 -12.50 -16.29
N VAL A 19 -26.81 -13.69 -16.74
CA VAL A 19 -28.24 -14.01 -16.96
C VAL A 19 -29.02 -13.89 -15.65
N PHE A 20 -28.48 -14.37 -14.53
CA PHE A 20 -29.08 -14.21 -13.20
C PHE A 20 -29.24 -12.73 -12.82
N LEU A 21 -28.21 -11.90 -13.01
CA LEU A 21 -28.27 -10.47 -12.71
C LEU A 21 -29.30 -9.75 -13.56
N LEU A 22 -29.38 -10.08 -14.85
CA LEU A 22 -30.37 -9.50 -15.77
C LEU A 22 -31.79 -9.95 -15.40
N LEU A 23 -31.98 -11.23 -15.08
CA LEU A 23 -33.26 -11.76 -14.62
C LEU A 23 -33.69 -11.10 -13.30
N PHE A 24 -32.79 -10.99 -12.33
CA PHE A 24 -33.07 -10.37 -11.03
C PHE A 24 -33.40 -8.88 -11.22
N SER A 25 -32.63 -8.16 -12.04
CA SER A 25 -32.92 -6.76 -12.37
C SER A 25 -34.28 -6.59 -13.04
N PHE A 26 -34.61 -7.45 -14.00
CA PHE A 26 -35.92 -7.45 -14.66
C PHE A 26 -37.05 -7.71 -13.67
N VAL A 27 -36.88 -8.70 -12.78
CA VAL A 27 -37.87 -9.03 -11.76
C VAL A 27 -38.09 -7.87 -10.79
N THR A 28 -37.01 -7.27 -10.27
CA THR A 28 -37.09 -6.16 -9.33
C THR A 28 -37.68 -4.88 -9.95
N LEU A 29 -37.39 -4.61 -11.22
CA LEU A 29 -37.86 -3.39 -11.89
C LEU A 29 -39.28 -3.51 -12.47
N VAL A 30 -39.64 -4.68 -13.02
CA VAL A 30 -40.85 -4.82 -13.86
C VAL A 30 -41.89 -5.75 -13.22
N THR A 31 -41.48 -6.91 -12.73
CA THR A 31 -42.45 -7.95 -12.31
C THR A 31 -42.82 -7.86 -10.83
N LEU A 32 -42.05 -7.16 -10.00
CA LEU A 32 -42.29 -6.98 -8.56
C LEU A 32 -43.36 -5.90 -8.31
N LYS A 33 -44.60 -6.21 -8.68
CA LYS A 33 -45.79 -5.35 -8.51
C LYS A 33 -46.46 -5.59 -7.15
N HIS A 34 -47.19 -4.60 -6.67
CA HIS A 34 -47.97 -4.75 -5.44
C HIS A 34 -49.10 -5.78 -5.68
N PRO A 35 -49.41 -6.69 -4.75
CA PRO A 35 -50.44 -7.70 -4.98
C PRO A 35 -51.87 -7.21 -5.16
N ASN A 36 -52.22 -6.05 -4.58
CA ASN A 36 -53.45 -5.32 -4.92
C ASN A 36 -53.54 -4.84 -6.39
N GLU A 37 -52.43 -4.78 -7.14
CA GLU A 37 -52.40 -4.43 -8.57
C GLU A 37 -52.38 -5.70 -9.47
N ALA A 38 -52.57 -6.89 -8.91
CA ALA A 38 -52.70 -8.12 -9.66
C ALA A 38 -53.94 -8.05 -10.57
N THR A 39 -53.71 -7.80 -11.86
CA THR A 39 -54.74 -7.91 -12.89
C THR A 39 -54.93 -9.39 -13.21
N GLU A 40 -56.16 -9.85 -13.52
CA GLU A 40 -56.48 -11.27 -13.78
C GLU A 40 -55.57 -11.95 -14.84
N GLU A 41 -54.91 -11.17 -15.70
CA GLU A 41 -53.99 -11.65 -16.73
C GLU A 41 -52.56 -11.97 -16.23
N GLU A 42 -52.13 -11.44 -15.08
CA GLU A 42 -50.81 -11.69 -14.50
C GLU A 42 -50.93 -12.21 -13.04
N PRO A 43 -51.06 -13.54 -12.82
CA PRO A 43 -51.12 -14.09 -11.47
C PRO A 43 -49.81 -13.78 -10.71
N GLN A 44 -49.96 -13.22 -9.50
CA GLN A 44 -48.85 -13.03 -8.58
C GLN A 44 -48.74 -14.24 -7.65
N PRO A 45 -47.53 -14.82 -7.44
CA PRO A 45 -46.21 -14.40 -7.94
C PRO A 45 -45.99 -14.77 -9.42
N SER A 46 -45.23 -13.94 -10.14
CA SER A 46 -44.89 -14.20 -11.55
C SER A 46 -44.03 -15.46 -11.68
N VAL A 47 -44.16 -16.20 -12.79
CA VAL A 47 -43.32 -17.38 -13.08
C VAL A 47 -41.83 -17.03 -13.02
N LEU A 48 -41.45 -15.83 -13.47
CA LEU A 48 -40.05 -15.37 -13.43
C LEU A 48 -39.55 -15.13 -12.00
N GLU A 49 -40.43 -14.71 -11.09
CA GLU A 49 -40.12 -14.55 -9.67
C GLU A 49 -39.88 -15.91 -9.02
N PHE A 50 -40.69 -16.92 -9.34
CA PHE A 50 -40.45 -18.29 -8.88
C PHE A 50 -39.15 -18.88 -9.42
N VAL A 51 -38.83 -18.61 -10.70
CA VAL A 51 -37.54 -19.02 -11.29
C VAL A 51 -36.39 -18.34 -10.55
N LEU A 52 -36.49 -17.05 -10.23
CA LEU A 52 -35.49 -16.31 -9.46
C LEU A 52 -35.30 -16.90 -8.05
N ILE A 53 -36.39 -17.16 -7.33
CA ILE A 53 -36.35 -17.77 -5.99
C ILE A 53 -35.70 -19.15 -6.05
N GLY A 54 -36.07 -19.99 -7.03
CA GLY A 54 -35.45 -21.29 -7.25
C GLY A 54 -33.94 -21.18 -7.52
N TRP A 55 -33.52 -20.16 -8.27
CA TRP A 55 -32.11 -19.89 -8.52
C TRP A 55 -31.38 -19.43 -7.25
N MET A 56 -31.98 -18.55 -6.44
CA MET A 56 -31.42 -18.14 -5.14
C MET A 56 -31.26 -19.32 -4.19
N VAL A 57 -32.25 -20.22 -4.11
CA VAL A 57 -32.15 -21.45 -3.31
C VAL A 57 -31.02 -22.35 -3.80
N SER A 58 -30.83 -22.47 -5.12
CA SER A 58 -29.69 -23.21 -5.69
C SER A 58 -28.34 -22.58 -5.30
N LEU A 59 -28.22 -21.26 -5.32
CA LEU A 59 -27.01 -20.54 -4.88
C LEU A 59 -26.71 -20.79 -3.40
N ILE A 60 -27.72 -20.72 -2.54
CA ILE A 60 -27.59 -21.00 -1.10
C ILE A 60 -27.13 -22.46 -0.90
N ALA A 61 -27.75 -23.42 -1.60
CA ALA A 61 -27.39 -24.83 -1.51
C ALA A 61 -25.94 -25.10 -1.95
N GLU A 62 -25.48 -24.43 -3.01
CA GLU A 62 -24.10 -24.55 -3.49
C GLU A 62 -23.09 -23.97 -2.49
N GLU A 63 -23.42 -22.88 -1.79
CA GLU A 63 -22.56 -22.35 -0.73
C GLU A 63 -22.48 -23.30 0.46
N ILE A 64 -23.61 -23.82 0.91
CA ILE A 64 -23.67 -24.79 2.00
C ILE A 64 -22.80 -26.01 1.65
N ARG A 65 -22.90 -26.52 0.41
CA ARG A 65 -22.05 -27.63 -0.05
C ARG A 65 -20.56 -27.30 0.03
N GLN A 66 -20.15 -26.10 -0.38
CA GLN A 66 -18.73 -25.71 -0.30
C GLN A 66 -18.19 -25.74 1.12
N ILE A 67 -18.98 -25.25 2.07
CA ILE A 67 -18.63 -25.27 3.49
C ILE A 67 -18.42 -26.71 3.98
N PHE A 68 -19.24 -27.66 3.52
CA PHE A 68 -19.13 -29.08 3.87
C PHE A 68 -17.99 -29.82 3.15
N ASP A 69 -17.74 -29.53 1.87
CA ASP A 69 -16.74 -30.26 1.06
C ASP A 69 -15.29 -29.79 1.30
N ARG A 70 -15.04 -28.63 1.94
CA ARG A 70 -13.70 -28.04 2.18
C ARG A 70 -12.81 -28.77 3.21
N ASN A 71 -12.89 -30.11 3.31
CA ASN A 71 -12.03 -31.05 4.07
C ASN A 71 -12.21 -31.20 5.59
N LYS A 72 -11.81 -32.37 6.12
CA LYS A 72 -12.13 -32.98 7.44
C LYS A 72 -11.36 -32.42 8.66
N VAL A 73 -11.53 -31.15 9.03
CA VAL A 73 -11.03 -30.59 10.32
C VAL A 73 -12.20 -30.06 11.18
N SER A 74 -11.99 -29.89 12.48
CA SER A 74 -12.98 -29.38 13.45
C SER A 74 -13.65 -28.07 12.98
N ALA A 75 -14.97 -27.96 13.14
CA ALA A 75 -15.78 -26.86 12.60
C ALA A 75 -15.38 -25.46 13.11
N LEU A 76 -14.81 -25.37 14.31
CA LEU A 76 -14.49 -24.09 14.97
C LEU A 76 -13.19 -23.47 14.45
N GLU A 77 -12.15 -24.28 14.23
CA GLU A 77 -10.89 -23.79 13.64
C GLU A 77 -11.11 -23.33 12.19
N LYS A 78 -11.99 -24.03 11.46
CA LYS A 78 -12.43 -23.63 10.12
C LYS A 78 -13.17 -22.31 10.10
N LEU A 79 -14.11 -22.10 11.02
CA LEU A 79 -14.88 -20.87 11.09
C LEU A 79 -13.95 -19.67 11.32
N LYS A 80 -12.93 -19.85 12.17
CA LYS A 80 -11.93 -18.81 12.46
C LYS A 80 -11.09 -18.44 11.23
N ASP A 81 -10.61 -19.43 10.47
CA ASP A 81 -9.83 -19.17 9.24
C ASP A 81 -10.70 -18.64 8.10
N TRP A 82 -11.98 -19.06 8.05
CA TRP A 82 -12.96 -18.59 7.08
C TRP A 82 -13.32 -17.10 7.30
N PHE A 83 -13.47 -16.66 8.55
CA PHE A 83 -13.66 -15.23 8.88
C PHE A 83 -12.47 -14.34 8.49
N ALA A 84 -11.29 -14.92 8.25
CA ALA A 84 -10.12 -14.16 7.79
C ALA A 84 -10.17 -13.79 6.30
N HIS A 85 -11.04 -14.43 5.50
CA HIS A 85 -11.17 -14.17 4.07
C HIS A 85 -12.35 -13.23 3.82
N ALA A 86 -12.07 -11.98 3.43
CA ALA A 86 -13.10 -10.94 3.25
C ALA A 86 -14.21 -11.32 2.24
N TRP A 87 -13.86 -12.08 1.20
CA TRP A 87 -14.82 -12.56 0.20
C TRP A 87 -15.75 -13.63 0.74
N ASP A 88 -15.23 -14.53 1.58
CA ASP A 88 -16.02 -15.57 2.22
C ASP A 88 -17.05 -14.93 3.17
N VAL A 89 -16.63 -13.95 3.99
CA VAL A 89 -17.53 -13.15 4.85
C VAL A 89 -18.60 -12.42 4.04
N PHE A 90 -18.20 -11.80 2.93
CA PHE A 90 -19.12 -11.11 2.02
C PHE A 90 -20.16 -12.07 1.43
N ASP A 91 -19.75 -13.27 1.03
CA ASP A 91 -20.63 -14.28 0.47
C ASP A 91 -21.62 -14.81 1.51
N LEU A 92 -21.24 -14.94 2.80
CA LEU A 92 -22.18 -15.26 3.87
C LEU A 92 -23.22 -14.16 4.10
N VAL A 93 -22.78 -12.90 4.16
CA VAL A 93 -23.71 -11.76 4.30
C VAL A 93 -24.72 -11.77 3.16
N LEU A 94 -24.25 -11.98 1.94
CA LEU A 94 -25.11 -12.05 0.76
C LEU A 94 -26.06 -13.26 0.80
N ASN A 95 -25.63 -14.41 1.31
CA ASN A 95 -26.53 -15.55 1.56
C ASN A 95 -27.61 -15.25 2.61
N LEU A 96 -27.27 -14.58 3.71
CA LEU A 96 -28.24 -14.16 4.72
C LEU A 96 -29.26 -13.16 4.14
N MET A 97 -28.82 -12.26 3.26
CA MET A 97 -29.70 -11.32 2.55
C MET A 97 -30.60 -12.02 1.51
N MET A 98 -30.15 -13.09 0.86
CA MET A 98 -31.03 -13.90 0.01
C MET A 98 -32.10 -14.62 0.83
N ILE A 99 -31.73 -15.17 1.98
CA ILE A 99 -32.70 -15.80 2.89
C ILE A 99 -33.71 -14.74 3.35
N SER A 100 -33.27 -13.53 3.71
CA SER A 100 -34.19 -12.46 4.08
C SER A 100 -35.13 -12.05 2.94
N CYS A 101 -34.68 -12.04 1.67
CA CYS A 101 -35.56 -11.79 0.52
C CYS A 101 -36.69 -12.82 0.44
N ILE A 102 -36.38 -14.10 0.63
CA ILE A 102 -37.36 -15.19 0.59
C ILE A 102 -38.30 -15.09 1.78
N LEU A 103 -37.78 -14.89 3.00
CA LEU A 103 -38.58 -14.77 4.21
C LEU A 103 -39.51 -13.57 4.16
N VAL A 104 -38.99 -12.40 3.80
CA VAL A 104 -39.79 -11.16 3.67
C VAL A 104 -40.88 -11.36 2.63
N ARG A 105 -40.61 -12.06 1.52
CA ARG A 105 -41.62 -12.34 0.50
C ARG A 105 -42.74 -13.28 0.95
N VAL A 106 -42.43 -14.23 1.85
CA VAL A 106 -43.38 -15.25 2.34
C VAL A 106 -44.18 -14.76 3.55
N PHE A 107 -43.54 -14.02 4.47
CA PHE A 107 -44.12 -13.66 5.76
C PHE A 107 -44.74 -12.25 5.81
N VAL A 108 -44.34 -11.35 4.91
CA VAL A 108 -44.80 -9.96 4.96
C VAL A 108 -46.14 -9.81 4.23
N THR A 109 -47.12 -9.28 4.95
CA THR A 109 -48.44 -8.90 4.44
C THR A 109 -48.37 -7.72 3.47
N GLU A 110 -49.38 -7.64 2.61
CA GLU A 110 -49.56 -6.63 1.55
C GLU A 110 -49.22 -5.19 1.93
N GLU A 111 -49.58 -4.78 3.15
CA GLU A 111 -49.38 -3.42 3.66
C GLU A 111 -47.90 -2.99 3.76
N TYR A 112 -46.98 -3.95 3.84
CA TYR A 112 -45.55 -3.72 4.05
C TYR A 112 -44.71 -4.07 2.80
N PHE A 113 -45.32 -4.12 1.61
CA PHE A 113 -44.65 -4.49 0.36
C PHE A 113 -43.43 -3.62 0.00
N VAL A 114 -43.38 -2.38 0.48
CA VAL A 114 -42.22 -1.50 0.32
C VAL A 114 -40.94 -2.15 0.86
N TRP A 115 -41.02 -2.87 1.99
CA TRP A 115 -39.88 -3.56 2.57
C TRP A 115 -39.39 -4.74 1.71
N VAL A 116 -40.28 -5.40 0.98
CA VAL A 116 -39.93 -6.43 -0.01
C VAL A 116 -39.09 -5.79 -1.11
N ARG A 117 -39.56 -4.68 -1.70
CA ARG A 117 -38.81 -3.95 -2.74
C ARG A 117 -37.44 -3.47 -2.26
N MET A 118 -37.37 -2.88 -1.07
CA MET A 118 -36.11 -2.40 -0.49
C MET A 118 -35.11 -3.55 -0.28
N THR A 119 -35.58 -4.69 0.23
CA THR A 119 -34.71 -5.86 0.48
C THR A 119 -34.21 -6.46 -0.83
N TYR A 120 -35.07 -6.59 -1.85
CA TYR A 120 -34.66 -7.07 -3.18
C TYR A 120 -33.66 -6.13 -3.85
N ALA A 121 -33.90 -4.82 -3.82
CA ALA A 121 -33.01 -3.83 -4.42
C ALA A 121 -31.62 -3.79 -3.74
N LEU A 122 -31.59 -3.91 -2.41
CA LEU A 122 -30.34 -3.96 -1.67
C LEU A 122 -29.55 -5.24 -1.97
N THR A 123 -30.23 -6.39 -1.99
CA THR A 123 -29.60 -7.67 -2.36
C THR A 123 -29.07 -7.65 -3.78
N LEU A 124 -29.83 -7.10 -4.75
CA LEU A 124 -29.38 -6.93 -6.14
C LEU A 124 -28.11 -6.08 -6.24
N THR A 125 -28.05 -4.97 -5.49
CA THR A 125 -26.86 -4.10 -5.46
C THR A 125 -25.63 -4.86 -4.97
N MET A 126 -25.78 -5.64 -3.90
CA MET A 126 -24.67 -6.47 -3.38
C MET A 126 -24.23 -7.55 -4.37
N PHE A 127 -25.16 -8.12 -5.15
CA PHE A 127 -24.83 -9.07 -6.22
C PHE A 127 -24.01 -8.44 -7.36
N TYR A 128 -24.25 -7.17 -7.70
CA TYR A 128 -23.39 -6.45 -8.65
C TYR A 128 -21.97 -6.25 -8.12
N ILE A 129 -21.82 -5.95 -6.82
CA ILE A 129 -20.50 -5.90 -6.18
C ILE A 129 -19.86 -7.28 -6.19
N ARG A 130 -20.62 -8.35 -5.90
CA ARG A 130 -20.15 -9.75 -5.96
C ARG A 130 -19.59 -10.10 -7.35
N PHE A 131 -20.21 -9.60 -8.41
CA PHE A 131 -19.76 -9.86 -9.78
C PHE A 131 -18.29 -9.48 -10.02
N MET A 132 -17.74 -8.52 -9.26
CA MET A 132 -16.33 -8.16 -9.33
C MET A 132 -15.36 -9.32 -9.00
N GLN A 133 -15.80 -10.34 -8.24
CA GLN A 133 -14.99 -11.53 -7.97
C GLN A 133 -14.55 -12.23 -9.27
N PHE A 134 -15.36 -12.20 -10.33
CA PHE A 134 -14.97 -12.79 -11.62
C PHE A 134 -13.82 -12.03 -12.29
N TYR A 135 -13.66 -10.73 -12.02
CA TYR A 135 -12.54 -9.95 -12.52
C TYR A 135 -11.20 -10.38 -11.91
N LEU A 136 -11.19 -11.03 -10.73
CA LEU A 136 -9.97 -11.55 -10.11
C LEU A 136 -9.28 -12.63 -10.97
N ILE A 137 -10.01 -13.32 -11.85
CA ILE A 137 -9.43 -14.33 -12.75
C ILE A 137 -8.71 -13.69 -13.94
N HIS A 138 -9.19 -12.52 -14.37
CA HIS A 138 -8.68 -11.86 -15.56
C HIS A 138 -7.26 -11.34 -15.35
N GLN A 139 -6.41 -11.50 -16.37
CA GLN A 139 -4.98 -11.19 -16.26
C GLN A 139 -4.67 -9.71 -16.05
N THR A 140 -5.50 -8.83 -16.59
CA THR A 140 -5.29 -7.37 -16.50
C THR A 140 -6.15 -6.70 -15.43
N LEU A 141 -7.31 -7.26 -15.10
CA LEU A 141 -8.25 -6.66 -14.14
C LEU A 141 -8.02 -7.18 -12.73
N GLY A 142 -7.63 -8.45 -12.59
CA GLY A 142 -7.43 -9.06 -11.27
C GLY A 142 -6.40 -8.34 -10.40
N PRO A 143 -5.19 -8.00 -10.92
CA PRO A 143 -4.23 -7.21 -10.14
C PRO A 143 -4.79 -5.84 -9.72
N LYS A 144 -5.62 -5.21 -10.55
CA LYS A 144 -6.24 -3.90 -10.24
C LYS A 144 -7.27 -4.01 -9.12
N VAL A 145 -8.10 -5.06 -9.13
CA VAL A 145 -9.05 -5.32 -8.03
C VAL A 145 -8.30 -5.58 -6.72
N VAL A 146 -7.23 -6.39 -6.76
CA VAL A 146 -6.36 -6.64 -5.59
C VAL A 146 -5.70 -5.35 -5.07
N MET A 147 -5.31 -4.44 -5.97
CA MET A 147 -4.80 -3.12 -5.59
C MET A 147 -5.86 -2.30 -4.84
N VAL A 148 -7.07 -2.18 -5.38
CA VAL A 148 -8.17 -1.42 -4.75
C VAL A 148 -8.46 -1.93 -3.34
N THR A 149 -8.60 -3.25 -3.14
CA THR A 149 -8.88 -3.81 -1.81
C THR A 149 -7.77 -3.50 -0.80
N ARG A 150 -6.50 -3.51 -1.23
CA ARG A 150 -5.36 -3.17 -0.35
C ARG A 150 -5.30 -1.68 -0.05
N MET A 151 -5.57 -0.84 -1.04
CA MET A 151 -5.57 0.62 -0.87
C MET A 151 -6.67 1.07 0.09
N ILE A 152 -7.85 0.46 0.07
CA ILE A 152 -8.93 0.78 1.02
C ILE A 152 -8.47 0.59 2.47
N ASN A 153 -7.80 -0.54 2.78
CA ASN A 153 -7.31 -0.81 4.13
C ASN A 153 -6.29 0.22 4.63
N ASP A 154 -5.41 0.69 3.73
CA ASP A 154 -4.44 1.73 4.05
C ASP A 154 -5.11 3.09 4.30
N THR A 155 -6.26 3.32 3.67
CA THR A 155 -6.95 4.61 3.65
C THR A 155 -7.99 4.76 4.76
N VAL A 156 -8.34 3.69 5.50
CA VAL A 156 -9.34 3.75 6.57
C VAL A 156 -8.99 4.81 7.63
N PHE A 157 -7.71 4.92 8.00
CA PHE A 157 -7.26 5.93 8.96
C PHE A 157 -7.46 7.36 8.47
N PHE A 158 -7.33 7.60 7.17
CA PHE A 158 -7.61 8.90 6.59
C PHE A 158 -9.09 9.26 6.68
N PHE A 159 -9.99 8.32 6.37
CA PHE A 159 -11.43 8.54 6.54
C PHE A 159 -11.80 8.84 8.00
N ALA A 160 -11.10 8.25 8.98
CA ALA A 160 -11.29 8.59 10.39
C ALA A 160 -10.94 10.07 10.67
N ILE A 161 -9.84 10.58 10.11
CA ILE A 161 -9.48 12.01 10.21
C ILE A 161 -10.55 12.88 9.54
N LEU A 162 -11.01 12.50 8.34
CA LEU A 162 -12.07 13.22 7.63
C LEU A 162 -13.35 13.33 8.47
N VAL A 163 -13.78 12.23 9.11
CA VAL A 163 -14.97 12.21 9.98
C VAL A 163 -14.83 13.17 11.16
N VAL A 164 -13.63 13.32 11.75
CA VAL A 164 -13.40 14.28 12.84
C VAL A 164 -13.65 15.72 12.38
N PHE A 165 -13.11 16.13 11.23
CA PHE A 165 -13.34 17.48 10.69
C PHE A 165 -14.79 17.69 10.26
N LEU A 166 -15.41 16.66 9.67
CA LEU A 166 -16.81 16.67 9.25
C LEU A 166 -17.74 16.90 10.44
N LEU A 167 -17.57 16.15 11.53
CA LEU A 167 -18.40 16.29 12.73
C LEU A 167 -18.13 17.62 13.47
N ALA A 168 -16.88 18.08 13.52
CA ALA A 168 -16.53 19.35 14.16
C ALA A 168 -17.24 20.54 13.48
N TYR A 169 -17.20 20.59 12.14
CA TYR A 169 -17.91 21.62 11.39
C TYR A 169 -19.43 21.42 11.45
N GLY A 170 -19.92 20.19 11.28
CA GLY A 170 -21.36 19.89 11.26
C GLY A 170 -22.09 20.26 12.55
N VAL A 171 -21.49 19.95 13.71
CA VAL A 171 -22.07 20.32 15.01
C VAL A 171 -22.03 21.83 15.21
N ALA A 172 -20.94 22.50 14.83
CA ALA A 172 -20.80 23.95 14.95
C ALA A 172 -21.79 24.70 14.03
N ALA A 173 -21.93 24.26 12.78
CA ALA A 173 -22.86 24.83 11.82
C ALA A 173 -24.31 24.65 12.26
N GLN A 174 -24.70 23.44 12.70
CA GLN A 174 -26.05 23.18 13.19
C GLN A 174 -26.40 24.02 14.43
N ALA A 175 -25.46 24.18 15.35
CA ALA A 175 -25.67 24.97 16.56
C ALA A 175 -25.86 26.47 16.27
N LEU A 176 -25.21 26.99 15.22
CA LEU A 176 -25.28 28.40 14.83
C LEU A 176 -26.46 28.71 13.90
N LEU A 177 -26.81 27.80 12.99
CA LEU A 177 -27.93 27.99 12.05
C LEU A 177 -29.30 27.68 12.68
N TYR A 178 -29.37 26.66 13.53
CA TYR A 178 -30.63 26.19 14.14
C TYR A 178 -30.50 26.04 15.66
N PRO A 179 -30.48 27.17 16.40
CA PRO A 179 -30.32 27.14 17.84
C PRO A 179 -31.46 26.37 18.52
N ASN A 180 -31.14 25.61 19.57
CA ASN A 180 -32.09 24.84 20.40
C ASN A 180 -32.95 23.80 19.65
N SER A 181 -32.40 23.19 18.60
CA SER A 181 -33.06 22.07 17.91
C SER A 181 -33.31 20.87 18.84
N PRO A 182 -34.51 20.25 18.84
CA PRO A 182 -34.81 19.11 19.70
C PRO A 182 -34.00 17.87 19.27
N LEU A 183 -33.61 17.05 20.27
CA LEU A 183 -32.92 15.79 20.02
C LEU A 183 -33.81 14.86 19.18
N SER A 184 -33.45 14.70 17.91
CA SER A 184 -34.19 13.89 16.93
C SER A 184 -33.22 13.22 15.97
N TRP A 185 -33.66 12.15 15.29
CA TRP A 185 -32.88 11.52 14.23
C TRP A 185 -32.56 12.51 13.10
N LYS A 186 -33.45 13.48 12.87
CA LYS A 186 -33.25 14.57 11.92
C LYS A 186 -32.02 15.40 12.28
N LEU A 187 -31.86 15.79 13.55
CA LEU A 187 -30.68 16.53 14.02
C LEU A 187 -29.37 15.79 13.72
N ILE A 188 -29.31 14.49 14.04
CA ILE A 188 -28.12 13.66 13.79
C ILE A 188 -27.84 13.58 12.29
N LYS A 189 -28.88 13.41 11.48
CA LYS A 189 -28.77 13.39 10.02
C LYS A 189 -28.23 14.73 9.51
N ASP A 190 -28.80 15.85 9.93
CA ASP A 190 -28.44 17.18 9.42
C ASP A 190 -26.99 17.54 9.77
N VAL A 191 -26.51 17.19 10.97
CA VAL A 191 -25.11 17.36 11.41
C VAL A 191 -24.10 16.65 10.51
N VAL A 192 -24.45 15.48 9.95
CA VAL A 192 -23.51 14.67 9.15
C VAL A 192 -23.73 14.89 7.65
N TYR A 193 -24.99 14.92 7.23
CA TYR A 193 -25.42 14.92 5.84
C TYR A 193 -25.01 16.20 5.12
N LEU A 194 -25.29 17.37 5.72
CA LEU A 194 -25.03 18.65 5.07
C LEU A 194 -23.52 18.87 4.82
N PRO A 195 -22.62 18.76 5.83
CA PRO A 195 -21.17 18.82 5.60
C PRO A 195 -20.65 17.80 4.58
N TYR A 196 -21.18 16.56 4.61
CA TYR A 196 -20.74 15.51 3.69
C TYR A 196 -20.95 15.90 2.22
N TRP A 197 -22.12 16.43 1.87
CA TRP A 197 -22.43 16.83 0.49
C TRP A 197 -21.66 18.08 0.03
N GLN A 198 -21.38 19.00 0.95
CA GLN A 198 -20.57 20.19 0.67
C GLN A 198 -19.15 19.82 0.21
N MET A 199 -18.55 18.75 0.74
CA MET A 199 -17.25 18.23 0.28
C MET A 199 -17.27 17.88 -1.22
N TYR A 200 -18.41 17.40 -1.74
CA TYR A 200 -18.59 17.05 -3.15
C TYR A 200 -19.06 18.23 -4.03
N GLY A 201 -19.23 19.42 -3.46
CA GLY A 201 -19.56 20.64 -4.19
C GLY A 201 -21.04 21.03 -4.17
N GLU A 202 -21.90 20.30 -3.45
CA GLU A 202 -23.28 20.71 -3.20
C GLU A 202 -23.30 21.67 -2.01
N LEU A 203 -23.05 22.96 -2.29
CA LEU A 203 -22.76 23.95 -1.25
C LEU A 203 -24.01 24.48 -0.53
N GLN A 204 -25.20 24.36 -1.16
CA GLN A 204 -26.49 24.85 -0.64
C GLN A 204 -26.39 26.27 -0.04
N LEU A 205 -25.70 27.17 -0.75
CA LEU A 205 -25.40 28.53 -0.31
C LEU A 205 -26.66 29.35 0.04
N GLY A 206 -27.80 29.06 -0.58
CA GLY A 206 -29.07 29.74 -0.27
C GLY A 206 -29.51 29.54 1.19
N ASP A 207 -29.28 28.35 1.76
CA ASP A 207 -29.64 28.03 3.14
C ASP A 207 -28.65 28.64 4.16
N ILE A 208 -27.42 28.94 3.71
CA ILE A 208 -26.34 29.47 4.55
C ILE A 208 -26.29 31.01 4.51
N LEU A 209 -26.55 31.59 3.34
CA LEU A 209 -26.49 33.03 3.08
C LEU A 209 -27.84 33.74 3.24
N ALA A 210 -28.95 32.98 3.33
CA ALA A 210 -30.33 33.50 3.34
C ALA A 210 -30.52 34.67 2.38
N ASP A 211 -30.32 34.37 1.10
CA ASP A 211 -30.71 35.28 0.04
C ASP A 211 -32.23 35.15 -0.12
N ASP A 212 -32.98 36.09 0.47
CA ASP A 212 -34.46 36.10 0.52
C ASP A 212 -35.12 36.11 -0.87
N ASP A 213 -34.35 36.37 -1.93
CA ASP A 213 -34.84 36.56 -3.29
C ASP A 213 -35.03 35.26 -4.12
N LYS A 214 -34.78 34.06 -3.56
CA LYS A 214 -34.85 32.78 -4.33
C LYS A 214 -35.65 31.65 -3.71
N VAL A 215 -36.61 31.94 -2.82
CA VAL A 215 -37.59 30.93 -2.42
C VAL A 215 -38.76 30.95 -3.41
N SER A 216 -38.89 29.88 -4.20
CA SER A 216 -40.10 29.66 -5.00
C SER A 216 -41.30 29.54 -4.04
N PRO A 217 -42.46 30.19 -4.31
CA PRO A 217 -43.59 30.28 -3.37
C PRO A 217 -44.21 28.92 -2.98
N ASP A 218 -43.84 27.83 -3.65
CA ASP A 218 -44.35 26.48 -3.38
C ASP A 218 -43.40 25.59 -2.55
N SER A 219 -42.29 26.14 -2.05
CA SER A 219 -41.37 25.43 -1.15
C SER A 219 -41.75 25.76 0.29
N PRO A 220 -42.08 24.79 1.16
CA PRO A 220 -42.30 25.11 2.57
C PRO A 220 -41.01 25.71 3.15
N PRO A 221 -41.06 26.88 3.82
CA PRO A 221 -39.90 27.41 4.49
C PRO A 221 -39.42 26.37 5.51
N ILE A 222 -38.14 25.99 5.44
CA ILE A 222 -37.52 25.04 6.38
C ILE A 222 -37.34 25.68 7.78
N MET A 223 -37.70 26.96 7.93
CA MET A 223 -37.83 27.64 9.21
C MET A 223 -39.17 27.28 9.88
N PRO A 224 -39.19 26.46 10.96
CA PRO A 224 -40.29 26.55 11.92
C PRO A 224 -40.18 27.93 12.60
N SER A 225 -41.11 28.82 12.30
CA SER A 225 -41.29 30.17 12.86
C SER A 225 -41.58 30.21 14.37
N ASN A 226 -41.17 29.19 15.14
CA ASN A 226 -41.75 28.91 16.44
C ASN A 226 -40.72 28.76 17.57
N VAL A 227 -39.54 29.37 17.52
CA VAL A 227 -38.68 29.51 18.73
C VAL A 227 -37.82 30.79 18.72
N THR A 228 -38.45 31.96 18.56
CA THR A 228 -37.95 33.23 19.12
C THR A 228 -39.09 33.94 19.86
N GLY A 229 -39.87 33.17 20.62
CA GLY A 229 -40.72 33.71 21.67
C GLY A 229 -39.90 34.14 22.88
N ARG A 230 -39.13 35.24 22.76
CA ARG A 230 -38.64 35.95 23.94
C ARG A 230 -39.79 36.84 24.40
N GLY A 231 -40.52 36.37 25.40
CA GLY A 231 -41.57 37.15 26.05
C GLY A 231 -41.03 38.50 26.52
N PHE A 232 -41.53 39.56 25.90
CA PHE A 232 -41.68 40.87 26.52
C PHE A 232 -42.91 41.52 25.89
N GLU A 233 -43.89 41.86 26.72
CA GLU A 233 -45.11 42.56 26.31
C GLU A 233 -44.77 43.93 25.71
N GLY A 234 -45.31 44.23 24.53
CA GLY A 234 -45.26 45.56 23.93
C GLY A 234 -45.64 45.52 22.46
N GLY A 235 -46.82 46.04 22.13
CA GLY A 235 -47.34 46.08 20.76
C GLY A 235 -46.47 46.92 19.82
N GLY A 236 -46.44 46.52 18.55
CA GLY A 236 -45.75 47.23 17.48
C GLY A 236 -45.76 46.42 16.19
N GLU A 237 -45.78 47.14 15.08
CA GLU A 237 -45.98 46.67 13.70
C GLU A 237 -44.89 45.72 13.19
N GLY A 238 -45.21 45.01 12.10
CA GLY A 238 -44.40 44.03 11.40
C GLY A 238 -42.88 44.18 11.52
N GLU A 239 -42.26 43.21 12.18
CA GLU A 239 -40.83 42.91 12.06
C GLU A 239 -40.73 41.46 11.57
N GLU A 240 -40.22 41.30 10.36
CA GLU A 240 -39.70 40.04 9.85
C GLU A 240 -38.67 39.53 10.85
N SER A 241 -38.82 38.28 11.27
CA SER A 241 -37.90 37.64 12.20
C SER A 241 -36.54 37.50 11.51
N GLU A 242 -35.68 38.51 11.66
CA GLU A 242 -34.29 38.49 11.20
C GLU A 242 -33.62 37.23 11.75
N ALA A 243 -33.40 36.25 10.87
CA ALA A 243 -32.55 35.13 11.17
C ALA A 243 -31.19 35.70 11.56
N VAL A 244 -30.73 35.44 12.78
CA VAL A 244 -29.42 35.87 13.25
C VAL A 244 -28.38 35.08 12.47
N HIS A 245 -28.06 35.54 11.27
CA HIS A 245 -26.96 35.03 10.46
C HIS A 245 -25.69 35.36 11.20
N SER A 246 -25.13 34.36 11.90
CA SER A 246 -23.80 34.51 12.45
C SER A 246 -22.82 34.50 11.27
N PRO A 247 -22.10 35.61 10.96
CA PRO A 247 -21.09 35.62 9.90
C PRO A 247 -19.98 34.58 10.16
N LEU A 248 -19.88 34.13 11.40
CA LEU A 248 -19.06 33.01 11.85
C LEU A 248 -19.35 31.73 11.03
N VAL A 249 -20.59 31.44 10.65
CA VAL A 249 -20.92 30.25 9.85
C VAL A 249 -20.26 30.31 8.47
N ILE A 250 -20.26 31.48 7.83
CA ILE A 250 -19.61 31.71 6.53
C ILE A 250 -18.10 31.51 6.66
N VAL A 251 -17.50 32.01 7.75
CA VAL A 251 -16.07 31.83 8.04
C VAL A 251 -15.73 30.36 8.30
N LEU A 252 -16.54 29.66 9.11
CA LEU A 252 -16.38 28.22 9.38
C LEU A 252 -16.51 27.40 8.10
N PHE A 253 -17.47 27.72 7.25
CA PHE A 253 -17.67 27.07 5.97
C PHE A 253 -16.47 27.27 5.05
N ALA A 254 -15.95 28.49 4.92
CA ALA A 254 -14.75 28.76 4.12
C ALA A 254 -13.54 27.96 4.62
N PHE A 255 -13.34 27.90 5.95
CA PHE A 255 -12.25 27.14 6.55
C PHE A 255 -12.43 25.63 6.39
N TYR A 256 -13.67 25.14 6.55
CA TYR A 256 -14.03 23.74 6.30
C TYR A 256 -13.69 23.35 4.86
N MET A 257 -14.15 24.12 3.87
CA MET A 257 -13.89 23.86 2.45
C MET A 257 -12.40 23.91 2.10
N LEU A 258 -11.64 24.82 2.71
CA LEU A 258 -10.19 24.85 2.55
C LEU A 258 -9.53 23.57 3.07
N ILE A 259 -9.88 23.15 4.28
CA ILE A 259 -9.28 21.94 4.88
C ILE A 259 -9.70 20.69 4.13
N THR A 260 -11.00 20.48 3.88
CA THR A 260 -11.47 19.24 3.27
C THR A 260 -11.09 19.16 1.80
N ASN A 261 -11.41 20.18 1.00
CA ASN A 261 -11.27 20.07 -0.45
C ASN A 261 -9.87 20.42 -0.94
N VAL A 262 -9.19 21.40 -0.34
CA VAL A 262 -7.84 21.80 -0.78
C VAL A 262 -6.76 20.98 -0.12
N LEU A 263 -6.90 20.63 1.17
CA LEU A 263 -5.86 19.90 1.90
C LEU A 263 -6.14 18.39 1.94
N LEU A 264 -7.25 17.96 2.53
CA LEU A 264 -7.51 16.54 2.81
C LEU A 264 -7.72 15.74 1.52
N LEU A 265 -8.59 16.16 0.59
CA LEU A 265 -8.79 15.42 -0.66
C LEU A 265 -7.52 15.31 -1.50
N ASN A 266 -6.70 16.37 -1.56
CA ASN A 266 -5.42 16.32 -2.27
C ASN A 266 -4.40 15.41 -1.58
N LEU A 267 -4.38 15.39 -0.24
CA LEU A 267 -3.56 14.44 0.51
C LEU A 267 -4.04 12.99 0.31
N LEU A 268 -5.35 12.76 0.23
CA LEU A 268 -5.94 11.46 -0.07
C LEU A 268 -5.47 10.93 -1.43
N ILE A 269 -5.53 11.78 -2.46
CA ILE A 269 -5.03 11.45 -3.80
C ILE A 269 -3.53 11.11 -3.74
N ALA A 270 -2.74 11.89 -3.01
CA ALA A 270 -1.30 11.64 -2.85
C ALA A 270 -1.01 10.30 -2.14
N MET A 271 -1.75 9.96 -1.09
CA MET A 271 -1.62 8.67 -0.41
C MET A 271 -2.04 7.51 -1.31
N PHE A 272 -3.16 7.64 -2.03
CA PHE A 272 -3.57 6.64 -3.01
C PHE A 272 -2.50 6.42 -4.08
N GLN A 273 -1.87 7.47 -4.60
CA GLN A 273 -0.80 7.33 -5.58
C GLN A 273 0.42 6.59 -4.99
N HIS A 274 0.87 6.98 -3.81
CA HIS A 274 2.01 6.33 -3.15
C HIS A 274 1.76 4.85 -2.88
N THR A 275 0.58 4.52 -2.35
CA THR A 275 0.21 3.13 -2.04
C THR A 275 -0.06 2.33 -3.31
N PHE A 276 -0.60 2.95 -4.38
CA PHE A 276 -0.74 2.33 -5.69
C PHE A 276 0.62 1.85 -6.22
N ASP A 277 1.64 2.71 -6.20
CA ASP A 277 2.98 2.38 -6.71
C ASP A 277 3.65 1.25 -5.91
N LEU A 278 3.52 1.27 -4.57
CA LEU A 278 4.04 0.22 -3.70
C LEU A 278 3.32 -1.13 -3.87
N VAL A 279 2.00 -1.10 -3.98
CA VAL A 279 1.19 -2.32 -4.07
C VAL A 279 1.25 -2.91 -5.49
N GLN A 280 1.45 -2.10 -6.54
CA GLN A 280 1.50 -2.57 -7.92
C GLN A 280 2.54 -3.67 -8.13
N GLU A 281 3.75 -3.54 -7.56
CA GLU A 281 4.82 -4.54 -7.71
C GLU A 281 4.48 -5.89 -7.04
N SER A 282 3.87 -5.84 -5.85
CA SER A 282 3.50 -7.04 -5.09
C SER A 282 2.16 -7.64 -5.53
N SER A 283 1.25 -6.85 -6.09
CA SER A 283 -0.11 -7.24 -6.47
C SER A 283 -0.13 -8.35 -7.51
N ARG A 284 0.81 -8.36 -8.47
CA ARG A 284 0.89 -9.41 -9.50
C ARG A 284 1.18 -10.78 -8.90
N LYS A 285 2.05 -10.85 -7.88
CA LYS A 285 2.38 -12.11 -7.20
C LYS A 285 1.18 -12.62 -6.41
N VAL A 286 0.49 -11.72 -5.71
CA VAL A 286 -0.71 -12.03 -4.91
C VAL A 286 -1.85 -12.48 -5.82
N TRP A 287 -2.08 -11.76 -6.91
CA TRP A 287 -3.04 -12.14 -7.94
C TRP A 287 -2.72 -13.51 -8.54
N ALA A 288 -1.45 -13.82 -8.83
CA ALA A 288 -1.07 -15.13 -9.37
C ALA A 288 -1.42 -16.28 -8.38
N TYR A 289 -1.21 -16.05 -7.08
CA TYR A 289 -1.60 -17.01 -6.03
C TYR A 289 -3.12 -17.15 -5.92
N SER A 290 -3.87 -16.04 -5.85
CA SER A 290 -5.34 -16.06 -5.83
C SER A 290 -5.92 -16.73 -7.08
N ARG A 291 -5.33 -16.48 -8.26
CA ARG A 291 -5.72 -17.12 -9.51
C ARG A 291 -5.51 -18.63 -9.47
N TYR A 292 -4.42 -19.12 -8.89
CA TYR A 292 -4.20 -20.55 -8.73
C TYR A 292 -5.28 -21.19 -7.86
N GLN A 293 -5.57 -20.60 -6.70
CA GLN A 293 -6.62 -21.09 -5.80
C GLN A 293 -7.97 -21.18 -6.49
N LEU A 294 -8.31 -20.16 -7.28
CA LEU A 294 -9.59 -20.11 -7.99
C LEU A 294 -9.67 -21.11 -9.14
N ILE A 295 -8.57 -21.32 -9.88
CA ILE A 295 -8.51 -22.38 -10.92
C ILE A 295 -8.64 -23.77 -10.28
N PHE A 296 -7.97 -24.00 -9.16
CA PHE A 296 -8.07 -25.25 -8.41
C PHE A 296 -9.51 -25.49 -7.97
N GLU A 297 -10.19 -24.48 -7.45
CA GLU A 297 -11.59 -24.55 -7.07
C GLU A 297 -12.51 -24.87 -8.25
N PHE A 298 -12.43 -24.11 -9.35
CA PHE A 298 -13.23 -24.33 -10.56
C PHE A 298 -13.01 -25.71 -11.20
N HIS A 299 -11.85 -26.32 -10.97
CA HIS A 299 -11.59 -27.69 -11.42
C HIS A 299 -12.52 -28.68 -10.71
N HIS A 300 -12.63 -28.58 -9.38
CA HIS A 300 -13.44 -29.46 -8.54
C HIS A 300 -14.94 -29.15 -8.58
N ARG A 301 -15.35 -27.98 -9.08
CA ARG A 301 -16.76 -27.65 -9.29
C ARG A 301 -17.42 -28.54 -10.35
N PRO A 302 -18.70 -28.91 -10.17
CA PRO A 302 -19.49 -29.57 -11.20
C PRO A 302 -19.58 -28.70 -12.47
N PHE A 303 -19.81 -29.34 -13.62
CA PHE A 303 -19.78 -28.65 -14.92
C PHE A 303 -21.02 -27.80 -15.20
N LEU A 304 -22.17 -28.12 -14.59
CA LEU A 304 -23.42 -27.39 -14.79
C LEU A 304 -23.43 -26.12 -13.93
N CYS A 305 -23.74 -25.00 -14.56
CA CYS A 305 -23.88 -23.73 -13.86
C CYS A 305 -25.18 -23.65 -13.03
N HIS A 306 -25.25 -22.65 -12.14
CA HIS A 306 -26.18 -22.42 -11.05
C HIS A 306 -27.69 -22.65 -11.27
N PRO A 307 -28.31 -22.64 -12.47
CA PRO A 307 -29.69 -23.15 -12.61
C PRO A 307 -29.78 -24.69 -12.70
N LEU A 308 -28.75 -25.37 -13.19
CA LEU A 308 -28.74 -26.81 -13.47
C LEU A 308 -27.82 -27.59 -12.50
N THR A 309 -27.08 -26.91 -11.63
CA THR A 309 -26.17 -27.53 -10.66
C THR A 309 -26.92 -28.44 -9.69
N VAL A 310 -28.16 -28.10 -9.31
CA VAL A 310 -29.02 -28.94 -8.46
C VAL A 310 -29.22 -30.33 -9.07
N LEU A 311 -29.45 -30.42 -10.38
CA LEU A 311 -29.61 -31.71 -11.08
C LEU A 311 -28.32 -32.53 -11.06
N CYS A 312 -27.16 -31.88 -11.22
CA CYS A 312 -25.85 -32.53 -11.04
C CYS A 312 -25.69 -33.11 -9.64
N HIS A 313 -26.09 -32.37 -8.61
CA HIS A 313 -25.97 -32.83 -7.23
C HIS A 313 -26.92 -33.98 -6.91
N ILE A 314 -28.16 -33.91 -7.39
CA ILE A 314 -29.12 -35.03 -7.30
C ILE A 314 -28.54 -36.27 -7.99
N ALA A 315 -28.01 -36.14 -9.20
CA ALA A 315 -27.38 -37.24 -9.92
C ALA A 315 -26.15 -37.81 -9.18
N ASN A 316 -25.31 -36.95 -8.61
CA ASN A 316 -24.13 -37.37 -7.84
C ASN A 316 -24.52 -38.08 -6.53
N VAL A 317 -25.57 -37.62 -5.84
CA VAL A 317 -26.10 -38.28 -4.64
C VAL A 317 -26.72 -39.62 -4.98
N LEU A 318 -27.52 -39.69 -6.04
CA LEU A 318 -28.09 -40.95 -6.55
C LEU A 318 -26.98 -41.94 -6.96
N GLU A 319 -25.91 -41.46 -7.61
CA GLU A 319 -24.77 -42.29 -7.96
C GLU A 319 -24.01 -42.78 -6.71
N ARG A 320 -23.83 -41.94 -5.69
CA ARG A 320 -23.21 -42.34 -4.41
C ARG A 320 -24.06 -43.39 -3.70
N LEU A 321 -25.38 -43.20 -3.63
CA LEU A 321 -26.32 -44.15 -3.05
C LEU A 321 -26.30 -45.48 -3.82
N TRP A 322 -26.27 -45.41 -5.16
CA TRP A 322 -26.14 -46.59 -6.02
C TRP A 322 -24.81 -47.32 -5.82
N ARG A 323 -23.69 -46.60 -5.74
CA ARG A 323 -22.36 -47.20 -5.49
C ARG A 323 -22.24 -47.80 -4.09
N ALA A 324 -22.85 -47.17 -3.09
CA ALA A 324 -22.94 -47.71 -1.73
C ALA A 324 -23.78 -49.00 -1.72
N ALA A 325 -24.91 -49.01 -2.43
CA ALA A 325 -25.74 -50.20 -2.60
C ALA A 325 -25.04 -51.32 -3.41
N CYS A 326 -24.20 -50.99 -4.39
CA CYS A 326 -23.47 -51.94 -5.22
C CYS A 326 -22.04 -52.26 -4.74
N GLY A 327 -21.61 -51.77 -3.57
CA GLY A 327 -20.28 -52.03 -3.00
C GLY A 327 -19.09 -51.53 -3.85
N ARG A 328 -19.28 -50.56 -4.75
CA ARG A 328 -18.22 -50.04 -5.62
C ARG A 328 -17.47 -48.90 -4.94
N LYS A 329 -16.14 -48.99 -4.87
CA LYS A 329 -15.28 -47.91 -4.37
C LYS A 329 -15.32 -46.72 -5.32
N ALA A 330 -15.32 -45.51 -4.76
CA ALA A 330 -15.25 -44.28 -5.54
C ALA A 330 -13.89 -44.17 -6.27
N PRO A 331 -13.85 -43.66 -7.51
CA PRO A 331 -12.59 -43.40 -8.19
C PRO A 331 -11.86 -42.24 -7.50
N THR A 332 -10.75 -42.54 -6.84
CA THR A 332 -9.80 -41.57 -6.28
C THR A 332 -8.80 -41.19 -7.38
N ARG A 333 -9.15 -40.26 -8.25
CA ARG A 333 -8.20 -39.67 -9.21
C ARG A 333 -8.22 -38.16 -9.04
N ASP A 334 -7.21 -37.64 -8.36
CA ASP A 334 -6.97 -36.20 -8.33
C ASP A 334 -6.41 -35.78 -9.69
N ALA A 335 -7.16 -34.99 -10.43
CA ALA A 335 -6.79 -34.60 -11.79
C ALA A 335 -5.52 -33.73 -11.89
N PHE A 336 -5.06 -33.19 -10.76
CA PHE A 336 -3.79 -32.46 -10.66
C PHE A 336 -2.59 -33.38 -10.39
N MET A 337 -2.82 -34.66 -10.08
CA MET A 337 -1.77 -35.64 -9.89
C MET A 337 -1.62 -36.46 -11.16
N VAL A 338 -0.42 -36.39 -11.74
CA VAL A 338 -0.01 -37.25 -12.84
C VAL A 338 0.84 -38.35 -12.26
N ASP A 339 0.34 -39.58 -12.30
CA ASP A 339 1.11 -40.75 -11.92
C ASP A 339 2.15 -41.03 -13.02
N TYR A 340 3.42 -40.86 -12.67
CA TYR A 340 4.54 -41.19 -13.54
C TYR A 340 5.01 -42.62 -13.29
N ASP A 341 5.38 -43.32 -14.36
CA ASP A 341 6.08 -44.60 -14.24
C ASP A 341 7.40 -44.44 -13.47
N SER A 342 7.83 -45.48 -12.76
CA SER A 342 9.02 -45.46 -11.92
C SER A 342 10.29 -45.08 -12.69
N ARG A 343 10.38 -45.42 -13.99
CA ARG A 343 11.51 -45.02 -14.84
C ARG A 343 11.51 -43.52 -15.11
N THR A 344 10.35 -42.95 -15.42
CA THR A 344 10.17 -41.52 -15.68
C THR A 344 10.42 -40.68 -14.43
N GLN A 345 9.99 -41.15 -13.26
CA GLN A 345 10.30 -40.48 -11.99
C GLN A 345 11.81 -40.39 -11.73
N ARG A 346 12.56 -41.47 -11.99
CA ARG A 346 14.03 -41.47 -11.83
C ARG A 346 14.70 -40.52 -12.82
N MET A 347 14.26 -40.51 -14.08
CA MET A 347 14.78 -39.61 -15.11
C MET A 347 14.49 -38.13 -14.76
N LEU A 348 13.27 -37.84 -14.31
CA LEU A 348 12.88 -36.50 -13.87
C LEU A 348 13.69 -36.06 -12.65
N GLY A 349 13.90 -36.95 -11.68
CA GLY A 349 14.75 -36.69 -10.52
C GLY A 349 16.19 -36.34 -10.92
N ALA A 350 16.79 -37.12 -11.82
CA ALA A 350 18.14 -36.85 -12.33
C ALA A 350 18.21 -35.51 -13.10
N PHE A 351 17.19 -35.18 -13.89
CA PHE A 351 17.09 -33.91 -14.59
C PHE A 351 16.99 -32.73 -13.63
N VAL A 352 16.13 -32.81 -12.61
CA VAL A 352 15.97 -31.78 -11.57
C VAL A 352 17.27 -31.60 -10.79
N GLN A 353 17.95 -32.70 -10.44
CA GLN A 353 19.24 -32.64 -9.76
C GLN A 353 20.31 -31.95 -10.62
N GLN A 354 20.43 -32.32 -11.89
CA GLN A 354 21.37 -31.67 -12.81
C GLN A 354 21.06 -30.16 -12.97
N GLY A 355 19.78 -29.80 -13.08
CA GLY A 355 19.35 -28.39 -13.12
C GLY A 355 19.71 -27.63 -11.85
N THR A 356 19.53 -28.28 -10.70
CA THR A 356 19.85 -27.73 -9.38
C THR A 356 21.36 -27.51 -9.23
N ASP A 357 22.17 -28.50 -9.60
CA ASP A 357 23.63 -28.41 -9.55
C ASP A 357 24.16 -27.29 -10.45
N LYS A 358 23.62 -27.15 -11.67
CA LYS A 358 23.95 -26.05 -12.58
C LYS A 358 23.59 -24.69 -11.99
N TYR A 359 22.41 -24.56 -11.39
CA TYR A 359 22.00 -23.31 -10.75
C TYR A 359 22.87 -22.97 -9.54
N LEU A 360 23.15 -23.94 -8.67
CA LEU A 360 23.98 -23.74 -7.48
C LEU A 360 25.43 -23.39 -7.84
N THR A 361 26.00 -24.04 -8.86
CA THR A 361 27.35 -23.72 -9.35
C THR A 361 27.42 -22.33 -9.96
N ALA A 362 26.45 -21.95 -10.80
CA ALA A 362 26.35 -20.60 -11.36
C ALA A 362 26.20 -19.52 -10.27
N ARG A 363 25.40 -19.78 -9.25
CA ARG A 363 25.23 -18.84 -8.13
C ARG A 363 26.50 -18.71 -7.29
N ARG A 364 27.23 -19.81 -7.08
CA ARG A 364 28.55 -19.77 -6.40
C ARG A 364 29.58 -19.03 -7.23
N SER A 365 29.62 -19.23 -8.55
CA SER A 365 30.54 -18.49 -9.43
C SER A 365 30.23 -16.99 -9.39
N ASP A 366 28.97 -16.57 -9.54
CA ASP A 366 28.58 -15.16 -9.46
C ASP A 366 28.97 -14.52 -8.13
N GLN A 367 28.76 -15.24 -7.02
CA GLN A 367 29.15 -14.75 -5.70
C GLN A 367 30.67 -14.66 -5.55
N THR A 368 31.42 -15.55 -6.19
CA THR A 368 32.89 -15.56 -6.17
C THR A 368 33.41 -14.41 -7.04
N THR A 369 32.88 -14.22 -8.24
CA THR A 369 33.20 -13.10 -9.13
C THR A 369 32.89 -11.75 -8.49
N ARG A 370 31.77 -11.60 -7.77
CA ARG A 370 31.49 -10.37 -7.01
C ARG A 370 32.51 -10.13 -5.91
N ARG A 371 32.91 -11.17 -5.18
CA ARG A 371 33.95 -11.07 -4.15
C ARG A 371 35.31 -10.71 -4.72
N THR A 372 35.73 -11.34 -5.82
CA THR A 372 37.01 -11.00 -6.47
C THR A 372 36.97 -9.58 -7.01
N THR A 373 35.87 -9.16 -7.65
CA THR A 373 35.72 -7.78 -8.15
C THR A 373 35.78 -6.75 -7.03
N GLU A 374 35.11 -7.01 -5.89
CA GLU A 374 35.22 -6.16 -4.71
C GLU A 374 36.65 -6.14 -4.16
N GLU A 375 37.30 -7.30 -4.03
CA GLU A 375 38.68 -7.43 -3.54
C GLU A 375 39.69 -6.71 -4.45
N ASP A 376 39.57 -6.86 -5.77
CA ASP A 376 40.40 -6.21 -6.79
C ASP A 376 40.21 -4.68 -6.76
N ASN A 377 38.97 -4.21 -6.61
CA ASN A 377 38.68 -2.78 -6.42
C ASN A 377 39.32 -2.21 -5.14
N TRP A 378 39.34 -2.98 -4.04
CA TRP A 378 40.01 -2.58 -2.80
C TRP A 378 41.54 -2.56 -2.94
N LEU A 379 42.12 -3.48 -3.70
CA LEU A 379 43.55 -3.50 -3.98
C LEU A 379 43.97 -2.31 -4.84
N LEU A 380 43.22 -1.99 -5.89
CA LEU A 380 43.45 -0.81 -6.72
C LEU A 380 43.32 0.49 -5.92
N ALA A 381 42.37 0.55 -4.97
CA ALA A 381 42.24 1.70 -4.07
C ALA A 381 43.45 1.86 -3.13
N LEU A 382 44.03 0.75 -2.65
CA LEU A 382 45.25 0.77 -1.84
C LEU A 382 46.47 1.21 -2.66
N GLU A 383 46.61 0.70 -3.89
CA GLU A 383 47.71 1.07 -4.80
C GLU A 383 47.69 2.58 -5.12
N ARG A 384 46.51 3.14 -5.40
CA ARG A 384 46.34 4.59 -5.60
C ARG A 384 46.69 5.40 -4.35
N LEU A 385 46.42 4.86 -3.16
CA LEU A 385 46.73 5.49 -1.89
C LEU A 385 48.24 5.53 -1.63
N ASP A 386 48.94 4.45 -1.98
CA ASP A 386 50.39 4.38 -1.89
C ASP A 386 51.07 5.33 -2.90
N ASP A 387 50.54 5.47 -4.12
CA ASP A 387 51.03 6.47 -5.09
C ASP A 387 50.84 7.91 -4.59
N VAL A 388 49.67 8.22 -4.01
CA VAL A 388 49.42 9.52 -3.37
C VAL A 388 50.39 9.76 -2.21
N LYS A 389 50.65 8.74 -1.38
CA LYS A 389 51.63 8.84 -0.29
C LYS A 389 53.03 9.17 -0.84
N TYR A 390 53.46 8.48 -1.89
CA TYR A 390 54.74 8.75 -2.55
C TYR A 390 54.83 10.17 -3.12
N GLN A 391 53.77 10.65 -3.78
CA GLN A 391 53.71 12.02 -4.31
C GLN A 391 53.83 13.07 -3.18
N VAL A 392 53.18 12.83 -2.04
CA VAL A 392 53.25 13.72 -0.87
C VAL A 392 54.66 13.74 -0.27
N GLU A 393 55.29 12.58 -0.05
CA GLU A 393 56.68 12.48 0.45
C GLU A 393 57.68 13.14 -0.51
N HIS A 394 57.46 13.00 -1.83
CA HIS A 394 58.27 13.66 -2.84
C HIS A 394 58.12 15.19 -2.79
N LEU A 395 56.90 15.69 -2.63
CA LEU A 395 56.64 17.13 -2.46
C LEU A 395 57.27 17.66 -1.17
N GLU A 396 57.21 16.90 -0.06
CA GLU A 396 57.88 17.24 1.20
C GLU A 396 59.39 17.39 1.01
N SER A 397 60.02 16.40 0.37
CA SER A 397 61.46 16.40 0.09
C SER A 397 61.88 17.59 -0.78
N ARG A 398 61.06 17.95 -1.78
CA ARG A 398 61.30 19.12 -2.64
C ARG A 398 61.13 20.44 -1.89
N LEU A 399 60.09 20.53 -1.06
CA LEU A 399 59.83 21.71 -0.26
C LEU A 399 60.97 21.92 0.74
N THR A 400 61.32 20.92 1.54
CA THR A 400 62.43 20.98 2.52
C THR A 400 63.78 21.29 1.86
N ALA A 401 64.08 20.71 0.71
CA ALA A 401 65.30 21.03 -0.05
C ALA A 401 65.30 22.49 -0.57
N SER A 402 64.17 22.97 -1.11
CA SER A 402 64.00 24.36 -1.54
C SER A 402 64.10 25.34 -0.36
N SER A 403 63.48 25.01 0.77
CA SER A 403 63.53 25.77 2.01
C SER A 403 64.95 25.88 2.55
N ARG A 404 65.68 24.76 2.63
CA ARG A 404 67.09 24.74 3.05
C ARG A 404 67.97 25.60 2.14
N ARG A 405 67.78 25.52 0.81
CA ARG A 405 68.52 26.35 -0.16
C ARG A 405 68.23 27.85 0.00
N LYS A 406 66.97 28.23 0.25
CA LYS A 406 66.60 29.63 0.49
C LYS A 406 67.16 30.13 1.82
N LEU A 407 67.11 29.33 2.89
CA LEU A 407 67.68 29.66 4.20
C LEU A 407 69.20 29.78 4.18
N THR A 408 69.93 28.89 3.50
CA THR A 408 71.38 29.03 3.33
C THR A 408 71.75 30.24 2.48
N GLY A 409 70.98 30.54 1.43
CA GLY A 409 71.16 31.76 0.64
C GLY A 409 71.00 33.04 1.49
N ILE A 410 69.98 33.09 2.34
CA ILE A 410 69.74 34.22 3.25
C ILE A 410 70.82 34.29 4.36
N ALA A 411 71.25 33.15 4.91
CA ALA A 411 72.31 33.09 5.92
C ALA A 411 73.64 33.62 5.37
N LEU A 412 74.01 33.22 4.14
CA LEU A 412 75.20 33.74 3.46
C LEU A 412 75.10 35.24 3.16
N GLN A 413 73.90 35.75 2.81
CA GLN A 413 73.69 37.19 2.65
C GLN A 413 73.86 37.96 3.97
N LEU A 414 73.37 37.42 5.09
CA LEU A 414 73.56 38.01 6.41
C LEU A 414 75.03 37.96 6.85
N GLU A 415 75.73 36.87 6.59
CA GLU A 415 77.14 36.71 6.92
C GLU A 415 78.02 37.63 6.08
N SER A 416 77.70 37.79 4.79
CA SER A 416 78.29 38.82 3.93
C SER A 416 78.06 40.21 4.51
N ARG A 417 76.82 40.57 4.89
CA ARG A 417 76.50 41.88 5.48
C ARG A 417 77.20 42.12 6.81
N SER A 418 77.33 41.08 7.65
CA SER A 418 78.08 41.11 8.91
C SER A 418 79.57 41.36 8.66
N ASN A 419 80.16 40.62 7.71
CA ASN A 419 81.57 40.76 7.36
C ASN A 419 81.87 42.13 6.73
N THR A 420 80.95 42.69 5.93
CA THR A 420 81.06 44.07 5.43
C THR A 420 81.00 45.09 6.57
N ARG A 421 80.10 44.91 7.56
CA ARG A 421 80.06 45.74 8.77
C ARG A 421 81.35 45.65 9.60
N LEU A 422 81.89 44.44 9.78
CA LEU A 422 83.14 44.20 10.51
C LEU A 422 84.36 44.78 9.77
N GLN A 423 84.37 44.76 8.43
CA GLN A 423 85.42 45.41 7.63
C GLN A 423 85.34 46.93 7.68
N LEU A 424 84.12 47.51 7.69
CA LEU A 424 83.92 48.95 7.94
C LEU A 424 84.40 49.34 9.35
N GLN A 425 84.19 48.49 10.35
CA GLN A 425 84.66 48.72 11.72
C GLN A 425 86.19 48.58 11.87
N LYS A 426 86.87 47.81 11.01
CA LYS A 426 88.34 47.63 11.00
C LYS A 426 89.11 48.68 10.19
N ARG A 427 88.43 49.59 9.47
CA ARG A 427 89.06 50.55 8.55
C ARG A 427 89.11 52.00 9.03
N GLN A 428 88.85 52.28 10.31
CA GLN A 428 89.03 53.61 10.89
C GLN A 428 89.85 53.56 12.18
N PRO A 429 91.03 54.22 12.23
CA PRO A 429 91.55 54.84 13.43
C PRO A 429 91.03 56.29 13.54
N ASP A 430 90.48 56.61 14.71
CA ASP A 430 90.19 57.95 15.28
C ASP A 430 89.38 59.02 14.51
N GLY A 431 88.17 59.31 15.02
CA GLY A 431 87.59 60.67 15.07
C GLY A 431 86.30 60.90 14.24
N PRO A 432 85.37 61.78 14.68
CA PRO A 432 83.92 61.52 14.68
C PRO A 432 83.09 62.11 13.51
N GLU A 433 81.78 61.81 13.56
CA GLU A 433 80.63 62.20 12.71
C GLU A 433 80.31 61.22 11.55
N ALA A 434 79.40 60.26 11.74
CA ALA A 434 77.91 60.38 11.82
C ALA A 434 77.33 60.85 10.47
N ALA A 435 76.78 59.94 9.66
CA ALA A 435 75.42 59.38 9.76
C ALA A 435 74.40 60.23 9.01
N GLU A 436 73.91 59.68 7.89
CA GLU A 436 72.52 59.70 7.39
C GLU A 436 72.53 58.81 6.14
N ALA A 437 72.13 57.54 6.17
CA ALA A 437 70.80 57.00 6.39
C ALA A 437 69.79 57.43 5.31
N GLU A 438 69.67 56.63 4.25
CA GLU A 438 68.39 56.44 3.58
C GLU A 438 68.06 54.95 3.57
N ALA A 439 66.85 54.67 4.06
CA ALA A 439 66.29 53.35 4.26
C ALA A 439 65.52 52.92 3.00
N GLU A 440 65.83 51.72 2.50
CA GLU A 440 65.02 51.03 1.48
C GLU A 440 64.51 49.68 2.02
N PRO A 441 63.37 49.19 1.51
CA PRO A 441 62.33 48.57 2.33
C PRO A 441 62.70 47.16 2.81
N ALA A 442 62.32 46.89 4.05
CA ALA A 442 62.46 45.57 4.66
C ALA A 442 61.61 44.54 3.88
N GLY A 443 62.30 43.73 3.07
CA GLY A 443 61.74 42.45 2.62
C GLY A 443 61.31 41.61 3.82
N PRO A 444 60.42 40.62 3.61
CA PRO A 444 59.83 39.84 4.70
C PRO A 444 60.91 39.31 5.65
N SER A 445 60.73 39.55 6.95
CA SER A 445 61.70 39.14 7.96
C SER A 445 61.92 37.63 7.94
N ILE A 446 63.12 37.17 8.34
CA ILE A 446 63.45 35.74 8.44
C ILE A 446 62.43 34.99 9.31
N GLY A 447 61.89 35.65 10.34
CA GLY A 447 60.82 35.11 11.18
C GLY A 447 59.52 34.87 10.42
N ASP A 448 59.16 35.75 9.47
CA ASP A 448 57.91 35.68 8.70
C ASP A 448 57.99 34.64 7.56
N LEU A 449 59.18 34.42 7.00
CA LEU A 449 59.43 33.29 6.09
C LEU A 449 59.46 31.96 6.84
N SER A 450 60.07 31.92 8.03
CA SER A 450 60.13 30.73 8.88
C SER A 450 58.74 30.31 9.36
N SER A 451 57.89 31.25 9.78
CA SER A 451 56.52 30.98 10.22
C SER A 451 55.64 30.45 9.10
N ARG A 452 55.75 31.01 7.88
CA ARG A 452 55.04 30.52 6.69
C ARG A 452 55.53 29.13 6.27
N LEU A 453 56.82 28.84 6.43
CA LEU A 453 57.40 27.52 6.15
C LEU A 453 56.88 26.46 7.12
N GLN A 454 56.92 26.77 8.42
CA GLN A 454 56.36 25.92 9.48
C GLN A 454 54.86 25.69 9.26
N GLY A 455 54.12 26.70 8.79
CA GLY A 455 52.71 26.56 8.45
C GLY A 455 52.44 25.63 7.24
N VAL A 456 53.36 25.56 6.27
CA VAL A 456 53.25 24.62 5.14
C VAL A 456 53.69 23.21 5.55
N GLU A 457 54.76 23.07 6.32
CA GLU A 457 55.22 21.79 6.87
C GLU A 457 54.16 21.16 7.80
N ALA A 458 53.51 21.96 8.65
CA ALA A 458 52.40 21.51 9.50
C ALA A 458 51.20 21.01 8.67
N LYS A 459 50.79 21.74 7.63
CA LYS A 459 49.70 21.29 6.73
C LYS A 459 50.06 20.02 5.96
N LEU A 460 51.33 19.84 5.60
CA LEU A 460 51.79 18.64 4.91
C LEU A 460 51.81 17.43 5.86
N ALA A 461 52.24 17.64 7.10
CA ALA A 461 52.20 16.62 8.15
C ALA A 461 50.76 16.19 8.48
N ASP A 462 49.81 17.14 8.53
CA ASP A 462 48.38 16.85 8.70
C ASP A 462 47.85 15.99 7.54
N ILE A 463 48.25 16.28 6.31
CA ILE A 463 47.87 15.50 5.12
C ILE A 463 48.48 14.09 5.18
N MET A 464 49.74 13.94 5.57
CA MET A 464 50.35 12.61 5.74
C MET A 464 49.67 11.81 6.83
N GLN A 465 49.36 12.43 7.97
CA GLN A 465 48.64 11.79 9.06
C GLN A 465 47.22 11.39 8.62
N ALA A 466 46.55 12.21 7.82
CA ALA A 466 45.26 11.90 7.24
C ALA A 466 45.35 10.70 6.27
N VAL A 467 46.33 10.68 5.37
CA VAL A 467 46.59 9.57 4.44
C VAL A 467 46.90 8.25 5.17
N GLU A 468 47.71 8.31 6.23
CA GLU A 468 48.10 7.14 7.02
C GLU A 468 46.96 6.63 7.91
N SER A 469 46.13 7.54 8.44
CA SER A 469 44.87 7.19 9.11
C SER A 469 43.86 6.55 8.15
N LEU A 470 43.79 7.03 6.90
CA LEU A 470 42.91 6.47 5.87
C LEU A 470 43.39 5.07 5.46
N SER A 471 44.70 4.89 5.25
CA SER A 471 45.33 3.60 4.92
C SER A 471 45.15 2.57 6.04
N SER A 472 45.38 2.96 7.30
CA SER A 472 45.16 2.09 8.46
C SER A 472 43.67 1.76 8.69
N SER A 473 42.78 2.73 8.49
CA SER A 473 41.33 2.51 8.52
C SER A 473 40.87 1.54 7.42
N LEU A 474 41.34 1.72 6.19
CA LEU A 474 41.04 0.85 5.05
C LEU A 474 41.58 -0.58 5.23
N SER A 475 42.81 -0.73 5.72
CA SER A 475 43.40 -2.04 6.01
C SER A 475 42.71 -2.76 7.17
N SER A 476 42.27 -2.04 8.20
CA SER A 476 41.46 -2.60 9.30
C SER A 476 40.07 -3.04 8.82
N ARG A 477 39.43 -2.25 7.94
CA ARG A 477 38.12 -2.53 7.36
C ARG A 477 38.17 -3.75 6.41
N ARG A 478 39.26 -3.93 5.66
CA ARG A 478 39.55 -5.16 4.88
C ARG A 478 39.61 -6.41 5.77
N ARG A 479 40.35 -6.34 6.89
CA ARG A 479 40.45 -7.46 7.86
C ARG A 479 39.10 -7.75 8.53
N GLY A 480 38.33 -6.72 8.86
CA GLY A 480 36.98 -6.84 9.43
C GLY A 480 35.95 -7.44 8.47
N GLY A 481 35.97 -7.00 7.20
CA GLY A 481 35.12 -7.52 6.13
C GLY A 481 35.39 -8.99 5.82
N SER A 482 36.67 -9.37 5.70
CA SER A 482 37.09 -10.77 5.48
C SER A 482 36.66 -11.69 6.63
N ARG A 483 36.78 -11.24 7.89
CA ARG A 483 36.30 -11.98 9.07
C ARG A 483 34.77 -12.14 9.09
N LYS A 484 34.01 -11.09 8.78
CA LYS A 484 32.54 -11.16 8.68
C LYS A 484 32.09 -12.09 7.55
N SER A 485 32.74 -12.04 6.39
CA SER A 485 32.45 -12.93 5.25
C SER A 485 32.74 -14.40 5.56
N LYS A 486 33.88 -14.71 6.20
CA LYS A 486 34.20 -16.07 6.68
C LYS A 486 33.20 -16.57 7.73
N ARG A 487 32.76 -15.71 8.64
CA ARG A 487 31.77 -16.06 9.67
C ARG A 487 30.38 -16.31 9.09
N LYS A 488 29.95 -15.52 8.09
CA LYS A 488 28.68 -15.72 7.36
C LYS A 488 28.68 -17.01 6.53
N THR A 489 29.81 -17.33 5.90
CA THR A 489 29.98 -18.58 5.12
C THR A 489 30.04 -19.82 6.02
N ARG A 490 30.60 -19.70 7.23
CA ARG A 490 30.55 -20.78 8.24
C ARG A 490 29.15 -20.99 8.80
N ARG A 491 28.37 -19.92 9.02
CA ARG A 491 26.97 -20.02 9.45
C ARG A 491 26.10 -20.70 8.40
N SER A 492 26.16 -20.28 7.13
CA SER A 492 25.32 -20.92 6.11
C SER A 492 25.67 -22.40 5.89
N ARG A 493 26.93 -22.81 6.08
CA ARG A 493 27.32 -24.23 6.04
C ARG A 493 26.90 -25.03 7.27
N ALA A 494 26.64 -24.36 8.40
CA ALA A 494 26.10 -25.02 9.59
C ALA A 494 24.59 -25.20 9.44
N ASP A 495 23.89 -24.16 8.97
CA ASP A 495 22.45 -24.21 8.68
C ASP A 495 22.15 -25.28 7.60
N GLU A 496 22.97 -25.37 6.53
CA GLU A 496 22.85 -26.43 5.49
C GLU A 496 23.12 -27.85 6.03
N ARG A 497 23.88 -28.00 7.14
CA ARG A 497 24.11 -29.31 7.78
C ARG A 497 22.95 -29.69 8.69
N GLU A 498 22.41 -28.74 9.47
CA GLU A 498 21.23 -28.98 10.30
C GLU A 498 20.01 -29.33 9.44
N GLU A 499 19.77 -28.63 8.33
CA GLU A 499 18.68 -28.98 7.40
C GLU A 499 18.89 -30.36 6.74
N GLY A 500 20.14 -30.77 6.51
CA GLY A 500 20.48 -32.09 6.00
C GLY A 500 20.23 -33.21 7.01
N GLU A 501 20.61 -33.00 8.27
CA GLU A 501 20.40 -33.95 9.37
C GLU A 501 18.91 -34.06 9.73
N GLU A 502 18.14 -32.97 9.73
CA GLU A 502 16.68 -33.00 9.91
C GLU A 502 15.97 -33.74 8.78
N ALA A 503 16.41 -33.57 7.53
CA ALA A 503 15.85 -34.28 6.39
C ALA A 503 16.18 -35.78 6.38
N GLU A 504 17.31 -36.18 6.97
CA GLU A 504 17.69 -37.59 7.14
C GLU A 504 16.93 -38.23 8.30
N ALA A 505 16.76 -37.53 9.42
CA ALA A 505 15.94 -37.96 10.55
C ALA A 505 14.45 -38.10 10.21
N ALA A 506 13.94 -37.31 9.26
CA ALA A 506 12.56 -37.43 8.77
C ALA A 506 12.33 -38.63 7.81
N ARG A 507 13.41 -39.28 7.34
CA ARG A 507 13.36 -40.44 6.43
C ARG A 507 13.57 -41.80 7.10
N THR A 508 14.12 -41.81 8.32
CA THR A 508 14.22 -42.97 9.21
C THR A 508 13.02 -43.04 10.14
#